data_AF-A0A9D0VYI7-F1
#
_entry.id   AF-A0A9D0VYI7-F1
#
_cell.length_a   1.000
_cell.length_b   1.000
_cell.length_c   1.000
_cell.angle_alpha   90.00
_cell.angle_beta   90.00
_cell.angle_gamma   90.00
#
_symmetry.space_group_name_H-M   'P 1'
#
loop_
_entity.id
_entity.type
_entity.pdbx_description
1 polymer ?
#
loop_
_entity_poly.entity_id
_entity_poly.type
_entity_poly.pdbx_seq_one_letter_code
_entity_poly.pdbx_strand_id
1 'polypeptide(L)'
;LQAVNRYANHKTYVLDIDNYGIEDYWADAREFHDNGGDCEDYAITKLFSLRWLGFPMQQLRVVVLQDTNLRIPHAILAVADGDDIRILDNQIEEVVSHHQIVHYAPVYSINEQGWWIHLPH
;
A
#
# COMPACT_ATOMS: atom_id res chain seq x y z
N LEU A 1 12.14 5.91 0.27
CA LEU A 1 10.85 5.70 -0.41
C LEU A 1 11.02 5.00 -1.76
N GLN A 2 11.60 5.67 -2.77
CA GLN A 2 11.74 5.15 -4.15
C GLN A 2 12.36 3.74 -4.26
N ALA A 3 13.46 3.47 -3.55
CA ALA A 3 14.09 2.16 -3.57
C ALA A 3 13.19 1.04 -3.00
N VAL A 4 12.44 1.33 -1.94
CA VAL A 4 11.49 0.39 -1.34
C VAL A 4 10.31 0.14 -2.27
N ASN A 5 9.78 1.20 -2.91
CA ASN A 5 8.69 1.07 -3.88
C ASN A 5 9.10 0.14 -5.03
N ARG A 6 10.24 0.43 -5.67
CA ARG A 6 10.76 -0.39 -6.78
C ARG A 6 11.07 -1.82 -6.36
N TYR A 7 11.66 -2.02 -5.18
CA TYR A 7 11.97 -3.38 -4.71
C TYR A 7 10.71 -4.24 -4.58
N ALA A 8 9.66 -3.73 -3.94
CA ALA A 8 8.40 -4.44 -3.82
C ALA A 8 7.71 -4.60 -5.19
N ASN A 9 7.72 -3.57 -6.05
CA ASN A 9 7.08 -3.58 -7.36
C ASN A 9 7.70 -4.59 -8.36
N HIS A 10 8.89 -5.12 -8.09
CA HIS A 10 9.46 -6.22 -8.89
C HIS A 10 8.85 -7.60 -8.59
N LYS A 11 8.07 -7.73 -7.51
CA LYS A 11 7.33 -8.97 -7.25
C LYS A 11 6.17 -9.11 -8.22
N THR A 12 5.75 -10.36 -8.44
CA THR A 12 4.61 -10.67 -9.30
C THR A 12 3.32 -10.37 -8.56
N TYR A 13 2.40 -9.66 -9.22
CA TYR A 13 1.05 -9.48 -8.70
C TYR A 13 0.25 -10.76 -8.92
N VAL A 14 -0.31 -11.31 -7.85
CA VAL A 14 -1.11 -12.54 -7.87
C VAL A 14 -2.26 -12.37 -6.88
N LEU A 15 -3.48 -12.67 -7.30
CA LEU A 15 -4.65 -12.59 -6.41
C LEU A 15 -4.60 -13.69 -5.34
N ASP A 16 -5.10 -13.40 -4.15
CA ASP A 16 -5.11 -14.38 -3.05
C ASP A 16 -5.83 -15.67 -3.37
N ILE A 17 -6.92 -15.58 -4.14
CA ILE A 17 -7.66 -16.76 -4.58
C ILE A 17 -6.81 -17.69 -5.45
N ASP A 18 -5.86 -17.14 -6.20
CA ASP A 18 -4.94 -17.90 -7.05
C ASP A 18 -3.73 -18.42 -6.26
N ASN A 19 -3.26 -17.68 -5.24
CA ASN A 19 -2.10 -18.04 -4.42
C ASN A 19 -2.44 -19.04 -3.29
N TYR A 20 -3.54 -18.80 -2.58
CA TYR A 20 -3.89 -19.48 -1.33
C TYR A 20 -5.24 -20.21 -1.39
N GLY A 21 -6.05 -19.97 -2.44
CA GLY A 21 -7.39 -20.55 -2.56
C GLY A 21 -8.42 -19.96 -1.61
N ILE A 22 -8.12 -18.79 -1.02
CA ILE A 22 -8.94 -18.05 -0.06
C ILE A 22 -9.02 -16.59 -0.53
N GLU A 23 -10.18 -15.95 -0.43
CA GLU A 23 -10.32 -14.51 -0.67
C GLU A 23 -9.79 -13.70 0.53
N ASP A 24 -9.08 -12.60 0.27
CA ASP A 24 -8.56 -11.61 1.24
C ASP A 24 -7.64 -12.21 2.35
N TYR A 25 -6.53 -12.84 1.93
CA TYR A 25 -5.49 -13.38 2.81
C TYR A 25 -4.28 -12.45 2.91
N TRP A 26 -4.03 -11.89 4.09
CA TRP A 26 -2.91 -10.97 4.29
C TRP A 26 -1.62 -11.75 4.54
N ALA A 27 -0.76 -11.82 3.52
CA ALA A 27 0.49 -12.58 3.57
C ALA A 27 1.52 -11.90 4.48
N ASP A 28 2.31 -12.70 5.20
CA ASP A 28 3.48 -12.19 5.90
C ASP A 28 4.62 -11.85 4.92
N ALA A 29 5.65 -11.13 5.40
CA ALA A 29 6.74 -10.67 4.54
C ALA A 29 7.53 -11.79 3.83
N ARG A 30 7.54 -13.03 4.36
CA ARG A 30 8.18 -14.18 3.71
C ARG A 30 7.27 -14.75 2.64
N GLU A 31 5.99 -14.90 2.94
CA GLU A 31 4.99 -15.40 2.01
C GLU A 31 4.88 -14.50 0.78
N PHE A 32 4.82 -13.18 0.96
CA PHE A 32 4.87 -12.22 -0.15
C PHE A 32 6.18 -12.32 -0.95
N HIS A 33 7.30 -12.58 -0.28
CA HIS A 33 8.57 -12.75 -0.97
C HIS A 33 8.57 -13.98 -1.87
N ASP A 34 8.00 -15.09 -1.41
CA ASP A 34 8.04 -16.38 -2.11
C ASP A 34 6.94 -16.49 -3.18
N ASN A 35 5.75 -15.94 -2.94
CA ASN A 35 4.56 -16.16 -3.77
C ASN A 35 4.11 -14.92 -4.56
N GLY A 36 4.68 -13.74 -4.28
CA GLY A 36 4.03 -12.48 -4.66
C GLY A 36 2.76 -12.26 -3.84
N GLY A 37 1.87 -11.40 -4.32
CA GLY A 37 0.64 -11.06 -3.60
C GLY A 37 -0.19 -10.03 -4.35
N ASP A 38 -1.24 -9.55 -3.73
CA ASP A 38 -2.09 -8.51 -4.29
C ASP A 38 -1.81 -7.14 -3.62
N CYS A 39 -2.72 -6.17 -3.72
CA CYS A 39 -2.40 -4.78 -3.43
C CYS A 39 -1.98 -4.53 -1.97
N GLU A 40 -2.61 -5.19 -1.00
CA GLU A 40 -2.30 -5.05 0.42
C GLU A 40 -0.92 -5.58 0.76
N ASP A 41 -0.50 -6.68 0.15
CA ASP A 41 0.77 -7.32 0.47
C ASP A 41 1.94 -6.43 0.04
N TYR A 42 1.80 -5.73 -1.09
CA TYR A 42 2.77 -4.71 -1.50
C TYR A 42 2.78 -3.56 -0.50
N ALA A 43 1.62 -3.06 -0.07
CA ALA A 43 1.53 -1.95 0.88
C ALA A 43 2.15 -2.30 2.24
N ILE A 44 1.84 -3.48 2.78
CA ILE A 44 2.33 -4.01 4.05
C ILE A 44 3.84 -4.26 3.97
N THR A 45 4.33 -4.88 2.90
CA THR A 45 5.76 -5.13 2.69
C THR A 45 6.54 -3.81 2.65
N LYS A 46 6.03 -2.80 1.94
CA LYS A 46 6.65 -1.47 1.89
C LYS A 46 6.63 -0.80 3.26
N LEU A 47 5.54 -0.95 4.03
CA LEU A 47 5.40 -0.39 5.38
C LEU A 47 6.46 -0.95 6.32
N PHE A 48 6.58 -2.28 6.42
CA PHE A 48 7.56 -2.91 7.30
C PHE A 48 9.00 -2.63 6.85
N SER A 49 9.25 -2.60 5.54
CA SER A 49 10.55 -2.22 4.99
C SER A 49 10.96 -0.81 5.44
N LEU A 50 10.07 0.18 5.32
CA LEU A 50 10.36 1.54 5.79
C LEU A 50 10.49 1.63 7.31
N ARG A 51 9.67 0.85 8.04
CA ARG A 51 9.76 0.78 9.50
C ARG A 51 11.13 0.27 9.97
N TRP A 52 11.66 -0.77 9.33
CA TRP A 52 13.01 -1.30 9.61
C TRP A 52 14.12 -0.33 9.21
N LEU A 53 13.90 0.49 8.18
CA LEU A 53 14.81 1.57 7.78
C LEU A 53 14.73 2.81 8.70
N GLY A 54 13.94 2.74 9.78
CA GLY A 54 13.90 3.78 10.82
C GLY A 54 12.81 4.83 10.65
N PHE A 55 11.91 4.68 9.67
CA PHE A 55 10.75 5.57 9.57
C PHE A 55 9.84 5.38 10.80
N PRO A 56 9.38 6.48 11.42
CA PRO A 56 8.45 6.41 12.54
C PRO A 56 7.08 5.94 12.06
N MET A 57 6.45 5.03 12.81
CA MET A 57 5.15 4.45 12.44
C MET A 57 4.05 5.52 12.27
N GLN A 58 4.14 6.65 12.99
CA GLN A 58 3.21 7.78 12.87
C GLN A 58 3.15 8.35 11.44
N GLN A 59 4.22 8.22 10.66
CA GLN A 59 4.30 8.71 9.28
C GLN A 59 3.77 7.71 8.26
N LEU A 60 3.57 6.45 8.63
CA LEU A 60 3.24 5.35 7.71
C LEU A 60 1.80 4.93 7.90
N ARG A 61 1.03 4.80 6.81
CA ARG A 61 -0.34 4.27 6.84
C ARG A 61 -0.63 3.45 5.59
N VAL A 62 -1.11 2.23 5.77
CA VAL A 62 -1.80 1.52 4.68
C VAL A 62 -3.14 2.21 4.47
N VAL A 63 -3.50 2.50 3.24
CA VAL A 63 -4.76 3.15 2.87
C VAL A 63 -5.52 2.21 1.96
N VAL A 64 -6.72 1.83 2.38
CA VAL A 64 -7.68 1.10 1.55
C VAL A 64 -8.61 2.11 0.90
N LEU A 65 -8.73 2.01 -0.41
CA LEU A 65 -9.37 3.01 -1.26
C LEU A 65 -10.10 2.35 -2.42
N GLN A 66 -10.98 3.14 -3.05
CA GLN A 66 -11.54 2.83 -4.35
C GLN A 66 -10.71 3.54 -5.42
N ASP A 67 -10.11 2.79 -6.34
CA ASP A 67 -9.61 3.36 -7.59
C ASP A 67 -10.82 3.60 -8.49
N THR A 68 -11.14 4.86 -8.75
CA THR A 68 -12.28 5.26 -9.57
C THR A 68 -12.00 5.23 -11.07
N ASN A 69 -10.72 5.24 -11.46
CA ASN A 69 -10.27 5.10 -12.85
C ASN A 69 -10.38 3.63 -13.29
N LEU A 70 -9.87 2.70 -12.47
CA LEU A 70 -9.94 1.25 -12.73
C LEU A 70 -11.23 0.59 -12.22
N ARG A 71 -11.98 1.26 -11.34
CA ARG A 71 -13.22 0.77 -10.70
C ARG A 71 -13.02 -0.51 -9.89
N ILE A 72 -11.90 -0.60 -9.18
CA ILE A 72 -11.56 -1.71 -8.28
C ILE A 72 -11.24 -1.21 -6.87
N PRO A 73 -11.49 -2.01 -5.82
CA PRO A 73 -10.86 -1.77 -4.53
C PRO A 73 -9.33 -1.88 -4.68
N HIS A 74 -8.59 -1.12 -3.88
CA HIS A 74 -7.13 -1.08 -3.93
C HIS A 74 -6.55 -0.73 -2.55
N ALA A 75 -5.30 -1.11 -2.33
CA ALA A 75 -4.54 -0.78 -1.13
C ALA A 75 -3.16 -0.20 -1.49
N ILE A 76 -2.79 0.88 -0.82
CA ILE A 76 -1.53 1.61 -1.05
C ILE A 76 -0.84 1.93 0.28
N LEU A 77 0.43 2.33 0.21
CA LEU A 77 1.11 2.92 1.36
C LEU A 77 1.22 4.44 1.21
N ALA A 78 0.65 5.17 2.16
CA ALA A 78 0.84 6.60 2.32
C ALA A 78 1.93 6.90 3.35
N VAL A 79 2.85 7.81 3.00
CA VAL A 79 3.97 8.23 3.86
C VAL A 79 3.99 9.74 4.01
N ALA A 80 3.83 10.24 5.23
CA ALA A 80 4.01 11.66 5.52
C ALA A 80 5.49 12.04 5.38
N ASP A 81 5.78 13.06 4.55
CA ASP A 81 7.13 13.53 4.24
C ASP A 81 7.12 15.07 4.21
N GLY A 82 7.50 15.67 5.34
CA GLY A 82 7.34 17.11 5.55
C GLY A 82 5.87 17.53 5.54
N ASP A 83 5.52 18.45 4.64
CA ASP A 83 4.15 18.96 4.46
C ASP A 83 3.36 18.22 3.36
N ASP A 84 3.92 17.15 2.80
CA ASP A 84 3.31 16.34 1.73
C ASP A 84 3.04 14.90 2.21
N ILE A 85 2.17 14.20 1.48
CA ILE A 85 1.96 12.75 1.63
C ILE A 85 2.41 12.07 0.33
N ARG A 86 3.43 11.24 0.45
CA ARG A 86 4.00 10.45 -0.64
C ARG A 86 3.25 9.12 -0.74
N ILE A 87 2.79 8.79 -1.93
CA ILE A 87 2.09 7.54 -2.23
C ILE A 87 3.06 6.54 -2.86
N LEU A 88 3.10 5.35 -2.27
CA LEU A 88 3.81 4.19 -2.78
C LEU A 88 2.76 3.15 -3.22
N ASP A 89 2.71 2.90 -4.51
CA ASP A 89 1.72 2.05 -5.17
C ASP A 89 2.41 0.93 -5.97
N ASN A 90 1.76 -0.23 -6.12
CA ASN A 90 2.20 -1.28 -7.04
C ASN A 90 1.73 -1.04 -8.49
N GLN A 91 0.72 -0.20 -8.71
CA GLN A 91 0.25 0.19 -10.04
C GLN A 91 1.10 1.30 -10.69
N ILE A 92 1.91 2.02 -9.91
CA ILE A 92 2.76 3.14 -10.36
C ILE A 92 4.20 2.92 -9.86
N GLU A 93 5.18 2.95 -10.76
CA GLU A 93 6.58 2.72 -10.40
C GLU A 93 7.16 3.86 -9.57
N GLU A 94 6.74 5.10 -9.86
CA GLU A 94 7.18 6.29 -9.15
C GLU A 94 6.42 6.47 -7.83
N VAL A 95 7.18 6.87 -6.81
CA VAL A 95 6.58 7.50 -5.63
C VAL A 95 6.14 8.90 -6.02
N VAL A 96 4.85 9.21 -5.87
CA VAL A 96 4.24 10.49 -6.26
C VAL A 96 3.63 11.20 -5.06
N SER A 97 3.36 12.51 -5.19
CA SER A 97 2.56 13.23 -4.18
C SER A 97 1.11 12.80 -4.30
N HIS A 98 0.40 12.69 -3.18
CA HIS A 98 -1.03 12.40 -3.19
C HIS A 98 -1.85 13.43 -3.96
N HIS A 99 -1.38 14.69 -4.03
CA HIS A 99 -2.03 15.76 -4.81
C HIS A 99 -2.07 15.48 -6.32
N GLN A 100 -1.19 14.62 -6.83
CA GLN A 100 -1.14 14.25 -8.25
C GLN A 100 -2.15 13.16 -8.59
N ILE A 101 -2.73 12.48 -7.60
CA ILE A 101 -3.66 11.38 -7.80
C ILE A 101 -5.08 11.86 -7.53
N VAL A 102 -5.85 12.04 -8.59
CA VAL A 102 -7.23 12.57 -8.53
C VAL A 102 -8.31 11.49 -8.53
N HIS A 103 -7.94 10.23 -8.77
CA HIS A 103 -8.88 9.12 -8.97
C HIS A 103 -8.91 8.13 -7.80
N TYR A 104 -8.12 8.35 -6.74
CA TYR A 104 -8.18 7.53 -5.53
C TYR A 104 -9.17 8.16 -4.55
N ALA A 105 -10.16 7.36 -4.14
CA ALA A 105 -11.13 7.72 -3.12
C ALA A 105 -10.86 6.88 -1.86
N PRO A 106 -10.12 7.41 -0.86
CA PRO A 106 -9.82 6.68 0.37
C PRO A 106 -11.09 6.30 1.14
N VAL A 107 -11.13 5.10 1.71
CA VAL A 107 -12.22 4.62 2.56
C VAL A 107 -11.76 4.58 4.02
N TYR A 108 -10.61 3.95 4.28
CA TYR A 108 -9.98 3.99 5.59
C TYR A 108 -8.46 3.87 5.47
N SER A 109 -7.76 4.26 6.53
CA SER A 109 -6.32 4.05 6.66
C SER A 109 -5.99 3.47 8.01
N ILE A 110 -4.91 2.69 8.09
CA ILE A 110 -4.53 1.95 9.29
C ILE A 110 -3.01 1.89 9.44
N ASN A 111 -2.56 1.88 10.69
CA ASN A 111 -1.23 1.43 11.10
C ASN A 111 -1.32 0.81 12.50
N GLU A 112 -0.18 0.42 13.09
CA GLU A 112 -0.14 -0.21 14.42
C GLU A 112 -0.73 0.66 15.55
N GLN A 113 -0.90 1.96 15.34
CA GLN A 113 -1.31 2.91 16.38
C GLN A 113 -2.80 3.26 16.30
N GLY A 114 -3.45 3.01 15.17
CA GLY A 114 -4.85 3.33 14.99
C GLY A 114 -5.35 3.16 13.57
N TRP A 115 -6.63 3.46 13.42
CA TRP A 115 -7.34 3.45 12.14
C TRP A 115 -8.17 4.72 12.02
N TRP A 116 -8.36 5.18 10.79
CA TRP A 116 -9.09 6.40 10.45
C TRP A 116 -10.04 6.13 9.29
N ILE A 117 -11.31 6.49 9.45
CA ILE A 117 -12.31 6.48 8.37
C ILE A 117 -12.20 7.79 7.59
N HIS A 118 -12.21 7.67 6.26
CA HIS A 118 -12.31 8.81 5.35
C HIS A 118 -13.73 8.88 4.82
N LEU A 119 -14.43 9.96 5.13
CA LEU A 119 -15.78 10.18 4.63
C LEU A 119 -15.70 10.86 3.27
N PRO A 120 -16.47 10.38 2.26
CA PRO A 120 -16.58 11.11 1.00
C PRO A 120 -17.10 12.52 1.28
N HIS A 121 -16.40 13.51 0.75
CA HIS A 121 -16.81 14.91 0.74
C HIS A 121 -17.77 15.20 -0.40
#